data_AF-A0A1D1V421-F1
#
_entry.id   AF-A0A1D1V421-F1
#
_cell.length_a   1.000
_cell.length_b   1.000
_cell.length_c   1.000
_cell.angle_alpha   90.00
_cell.angle_beta   90.00
_cell.angle_gamma   90.00
#
_symmetry.space_group_name_H-M   'P 1'
#
loop_
_entity.id
_entity.type
_entity.pdbx_description
1 polymer ?
#
loop_
_entity_poly.entity_id
_entity_poly.type
_entity_poly.pdbx_seq_one_letter_code
_entity_poly.pdbx_strand_id
1 'polypeptide(L)'
;MIVLTEDQMGVVLKDLMHHVPKSLQMQSAPNGGDKGYSSLSEGLGVLSAHHAEQVNEGCKYGTERTLEYVRYLISNGFPTGTVFTDAGELVAYILCRTDGCMFNGFVRPNHRRKGLYQVVNYDLAGKVVALGQPTAWYTF
;
A
#
# COMPACT_ATOMS: atom_id res chain seq x y z
N MET A 1 -4.44 22.19 14.31
CA MET A 1 -4.62 20.93 15.06
C MET A 1 -6.07 20.51 14.89
N ILE A 2 -6.34 19.47 14.09
CA ILE A 2 -7.67 18.87 14.01
C ILE A 2 -7.45 17.39 14.34
N VAL A 3 -7.86 16.98 15.52
CA VAL A 3 -7.92 15.57 15.92
C VAL A 3 -9.28 15.08 15.45
N LEU A 4 -9.30 14.12 14.51
CA LEU A 4 -10.54 13.51 14.07
C LEU A 4 -10.93 12.39 15.05
N THR A 5 -12.15 12.44 15.56
CA THR A 5 -12.71 11.38 16.41
C THR A 5 -12.94 10.10 15.60
N GLU A 6 -13.12 8.94 16.25
CA GLU A 6 -13.39 7.66 15.56
C GLU A 6 -14.58 7.76 14.58
N ASP A 7 -15.62 8.51 14.94
CA ASP A 7 -16.76 8.77 14.06
C ASP A 7 -16.38 9.60 12.83
N GLN A 8 -15.50 10.59 12.99
CA GLN A 8 -15.00 11.41 11.89
C GLN A 8 -14.07 10.61 10.97
N MET A 9 -13.29 9.67 11.54
CA MET A 9 -12.48 8.73 10.78
C MET A 9 -13.35 7.76 9.98
N GLY A 10 -14.47 7.29 10.53
CA GLY A 10 -15.44 6.47 9.82
C GLY A 10 -16.06 7.19 8.61
N VAL A 11 -16.38 8.48 8.75
CA VAL A 11 -16.90 9.31 7.65
C VAL A 11 -15.83 9.55 6.59
N VAL A 12 -14.59 9.86 6.98
CA VAL A 12 -13.47 10.04 6.05
C VAL A 12 -13.15 8.75 5.31
N LEU A 13 -13.12 7.60 6.00
CA LEU A 13 -12.97 6.28 5.37
C LEU A 13 -14.12 6.00 4.39
N LYS A 14 -15.36 6.33 4.75
CA LYS A 14 -16.53 6.13 3.89
C LYS A 14 -16.48 7.01 2.64
N ASP A 15 -16.16 8.30 2.78
CA ASP A 15 -16.01 9.23 1.65
C ASP A 15 -14.79 8.92 0.78
N LEU A 16 -13.71 8.39 1.39
CA LEU A 16 -12.52 7.91 0.68
C LEU A 16 -12.79 6.64 -0.10
N MET A 17 -13.57 5.71 0.46
CA MET A 17 -14.02 4.52 -0.28
C MET A 17 -14.84 4.92 -1.51
N HIS A 18 -15.55 6.06 -1.51
CA HIS A 18 -16.20 6.59 -2.73
C HIS A 18 -15.22 7.20 -3.75
N HIS A 19 -14.00 7.55 -3.34
CA HIS A 19 -12.93 8.08 -4.20
C HIS A 19 -11.89 7.03 -4.61
N VAL A 20 -11.87 5.85 -3.97
CA VAL A 20 -11.24 4.66 -4.51
C VAL A 20 -11.95 4.37 -5.84
N PRO A 21 -11.24 4.34 -6.98
CA PRO A 21 -11.83 3.97 -8.27
C PRO A 21 -12.65 2.70 -8.08
N LYS A 22 -13.88 2.64 -8.61
CA LYS A 22 -14.75 1.45 -8.47
C LYS A 22 -14.05 0.14 -8.89
N SER A 23 -13.04 0.24 -9.74
CA SER A 23 -12.15 -0.87 -10.15
C SER A 23 -11.32 -1.49 -9.01
N LEU A 24 -11.23 -0.86 -7.84
CA LEU A 24 -10.45 -1.30 -6.67
C LEU A 24 -11.33 -1.63 -5.45
N GLN A 25 -12.64 -1.42 -5.52
CA GLN A 25 -13.60 -1.78 -4.45
C GLN A 25 -13.97 -3.28 -4.43
N MET A 26 -13.33 -4.11 -5.26
CA MET A 26 -13.60 -5.55 -5.30
C MET A 26 -12.84 -6.27 -4.19
N GLN A 27 -13.51 -6.46 -3.05
CA GLN A 27 -13.49 -7.70 -2.27
C GLN A 27 -14.55 -7.61 -1.16
N SER A 28 -15.81 -7.98 -1.48
CA SER A 28 -16.79 -8.66 -0.60
C SER A 28 -18.25 -8.50 -1.10
N ALA A 29 -18.63 -9.24 -2.14
CA ALA A 29 -20.01 -9.74 -2.30
C ALA A 29 -20.07 -10.81 -3.42
N PRO A 30 -20.82 -11.90 -3.24
CA PRO A 30 -20.98 -12.94 -4.26
C PRO A 30 -22.08 -12.58 -5.26
N ASN A 31 -21.89 -13.07 -6.49
CA ASN A 31 -22.87 -13.21 -7.58
C ASN A 31 -23.44 -11.95 -8.25
N GLY A 32 -23.12 -11.83 -9.54
CA GLY A 32 -24.09 -11.38 -10.54
C GLY A 32 -23.59 -10.33 -11.52
N GLY A 33 -23.45 -10.73 -12.78
CA GLY A 33 -23.72 -9.84 -13.91
C GLY A 33 -22.50 -9.16 -14.52
N ASP A 34 -22.03 -9.77 -15.60
CA ASP A 34 -21.04 -9.28 -16.55
C ASP A 34 -21.31 -7.84 -17.04
N LYS A 35 -20.39 -6.92 -16.73
CA LYS A 35 -20.17 -5.67 -17.49
C LYS A 35 -18.66 -5.41 -17.50
N GLY A 36 -18.08 -5.56 -18.69
CA GLY A 36 -16.65 -5.42 -18.94
C GLY A 36 -16.07 -4.11 -18.41
N TYR A 37 -15.26 -4.26 -17.36
CA TYR A 37 -14.20 -3.33 -17.01
C TYR A 37 -12.90 -4.08 -17.27
N SER A 38 -12.07 -3.55 -18.16
CA SER A 38 -10.72 -4.06 -18.44
C SER A 38 -10.08 -4.52 -17.13
N SER A 39 -9.86 -5.83 -17.01
CA SER A 39 -9.18 -6.46 -15.89
C SER A 39 -7.91 -5.66 -15.59
N LEU A 40 -7.86 -4.98 -14.44
CA LEU A 40 -6.59 -4.52 -13.93
C LEU A 40 -5.78 -5.78 -13.69
N SER A 41 -4.72 -5.98 -14.48
CA SER A 41 -3.76 -7.07 -14.33
C SER A 41 -2.86 -6.86 -13.11
N GLU A 42 -3.32 -6.09 -12.13
CA GLU A 42 -2.55 -5.50 -11.04
C GLU A 42 -3.40 -5.53 -9.76
N GLY A 43 -2.89 -6.17 -8.69
CA GLY A 43 -3.64 -6.42 -7.45
C GLY A 43 -2.81 -6.24 -6.18
N LEU A 44 -3.48 -6.01 -5.06
CA LEU A 44 -2.84 -5.92 -3.74
C LEU A 44 -2.18 -7.26 -3.36
N GLY A 45 -1.07 -7.20 -2.63
CA GLY A 45 -0.38 -8.40 -2.17
C GLY A 45 0.44 -8.20 -0.89
N VAL A 46 1.33 -9.15 -0.64
CA VAL A 46 2.22 -9.18 0.53
C VAL A 46 3.66 -9.37 0.05
N LEU A 47 4.59 -8.58 0.59
CA LEU A 47 6.01 -8.79 0.33
C LEU A 47 6.48 -10.13 0.91
N SER A 48 7.43 -10.72 0.20
CA SER A 48 8.21 -11.87 0.65
C SER A 48 9.69 -11.51 0.61
N ALA A 49 10.55 -12.34 1.22
CA ALA A 49 11.99 -12.09 1.26
C ALA A 49 12.62 -11.88 -0.14
N HIS A 50 12.07 -12.54 -1.17
CA HIS A 50 12.52 -12.40 -2.56
C HIS A 50 12.35 -10.98 -3.13
N HIS A 51 11.41 -10.19 -2.58
CA HIS A 51 11.15 -8.84 -3.06
C HIS A 51 12.06 -7.78 -2.44
N ALA A 52 12.85 -8.14 -1.42
CA ALA A 52 13.69 -7.18 -0.70
C ALA A 52 14.75 -6.52 -1.60
N GLU A 53 15.33 -7.28 -2.52
CA GLU A 53 16.31 -6.78 -3.49
C GLU A 53 15.66 -5.74 -4.42
N GLN A 54 14.49 -6.07 -4.96
CA GLN A 54 13.75 -5.15 -5.82
C GLN A 54 13.37 -3.85 -5.10
N VAL A 55 12.96 -3.93 -3.83
CA VAL A 55 12.66 -2.75 -3.01
C VAL A 55 13.92 -1.91 -2.76
N ASN A 56 15.07 -2.56 -2.54
CA ASN A 56 16.34 -1.87 -2.34
C ASN A 56 16.82 -1.18 -3.63
N GLU A 57 16.66 -1.80 -4.80
CA GLU A 57 16.96 -1.20 -6.10
C GLU A 57 16.08 0.04 -6.38
N GLY A 58 14.82 0.01 -5.94
CA GLY A 58 13.91 1.16 -6.05
C GLY A 58 14.26 2.31 -5.10
N CYS A 59 15.11 2.08 -4.08
CA CYS A 59 15.57 3.13 -3.17
C CYS A 59 16.60 4.02 -3.88
N LYS A 60 16.32 5.32 -3.99
CA LYS A 60 17.29 6.31 -4.53
C LYS A 60 18.67 6.23 -3.86
N TYR A 61 18.70 5.89 -2.57
CA TYR A 61 19.91 5.75 -1.77
C TYR A 61 20.04 4.33 -1.21
N GLY A 62 19.64 3.32 -2.00
CA GLY A 62 19.76 1.90 -1.64
C GLY A 62 21.21 1.52 -1.34
N THR A 63 21.40 0.75 -0.28
CA THR A 63 22.70 0.23 0.17
C THR A 63 22.49 -1.19 0.70
N GLU A 64 23.56 -1.93 0.98
CA GLU A 64 23.45 -3.24 1.63
C GLU A 64 22.74 -3.15 3.00
N ARG A 65 23.00 -2.07 3.74
CA ARG A 65 22.28 -1.78 5.00
C ARG A 65 20.78 -1.52 4.79
N THR A 66 20.42 -0.86 3.69
CA THR A 66 19.00 -0.67 3.32
C THR A 66 18.34 -2.01 2.98
N LEU A 67 19.04 -2.89 2.26
CA LEU A 67 18.57 -4.24 1.95
C LEU A 67 18.36 -5.08 3.22
N GLU A 68 19.32 -5.07 4.14
CA GLU A 68 19.20 -5.73 5.45
C GLU A 68 17.98 -5.21 6.24
N TYR A 69 17.79 -3.89 6.27
CA TYR A 69 16.65 -3.29 6.95
C TYR A 69 15.31 -3.69 6.32
N VAL A 70 15.23 -3.70 4.98
CA VAL A 70 14.02 -4.17 4.28
C VAL A 70 13.75 -5.64 4.57
N ARG A 71 14.77 -6.51 4.54
CA ARG A 71 14.64 -7.93 4.90
C ARG A 71 14.14 -8.10 6.33
N TYR A 72 14.65 -7.28 7.26
CA TYR A 72 14.18 -7.25 8.65
C TYR A 72 12.69 -6.89 8.75
N LEU A 73 12.25 -5.82 8.08
CA LEU A 73 10.85 -5.40 8.11
C LEU A 73 9.90 -6.48 7.58
N ILE A 74 10.25 -7.08 6.44
CA ILE A 74 9.44 -8.15 5.83
C ILE A 74 9.40 -9.38 6.75
N SER A 75 10.54 -9.83 7.26
CA SER A 75 10.63 -11.06 8.06
C SER A 75 9.96 -10.94 9.43
N ASN A 76 9.85 -9.73 9.97
CA ASN A 76 9.19 -9.46 11.25
C ASN A 76 7.73 -9.03 11.09
N GLY A 77 7.16 -9.11 9.88
CA GLY A 77 5.73 -8.87 9.65
C GLY A 77 5.30 -7.41 9.81
N PHE A 78 6.22 -6.45 9.60
CA PHE A 78 5.83 -5.04 9.57
C PHE A 78 4.84 -4.79 8.43
N PRO A 79 3.80 -3.96 8.65
CA PRO A 79 2.79 -3.74 7.63
C PRO A 79 3.41 -3.06 6.40
N THR A 80 2.98 -3.50 5.23
CA THR A 80 3.40 -2.95 3.93
C THR A 80 2.18 -2.77 3.05
N GLY A 81 2.20 -1.73 2.22
CA GLY A 81 1.25 -1.57 1.12
C GLY A 81 1.92 -1.97 -0.17
N THR A 82 1.31 -2.84 -0.97
CA THR A 82 1.93 -3.33 -2.22
C THR A 82 0.93 -3.61 -3.31
N VAL A 83 1.37 -3.47 -4.56
CA VAL A 83 0.64 -3.91 -5.76
C VAL A 83 1.58 -4.72 -6.65
N PHE A 84 1.08 -5.86 -7.13
CA PHE A 84 1.76 -6.77 -8.04
C PHE A 84 1.03 -6.86 -9.37
N THR A 85 1.72 -7.20 -10.46
CA THR A 85 1.07 -7.63 -11.70
C THR A 85 0.58 -9.08 -11.61
N ASP A 86 -0.24 -9.51 -12.57
CA ASP A 86 -0.64 -10.92 -12.74
C ASP A 86 0.55 -11.86 -12.92
N ALA A 87 1.66 -11.34 -13.45
CA ALA A 87 2.93 -12.08 -13.59
C ALA A 87 3.73 -12.16 -12.28
N GLY A 88 3.22 -11.57 -11.18
CA GLY A 88 3.88 -11.54 -9.88
C GLY A 88 4.94 -10.45 -9.72
N GLU A 89 5.02 -9.49 -10.64
CA GLU A 89 6.01 -8.40 -10.52
C GLU A 89 5.52 -7.31 -9.56
N LEU A 90 6.35 -6.93 -8.58
CA LEU A 90 6.03 -5.81 -7.70
C LEU A 90 6.10 -4.47 -8.47
N VAL A 91 5.01 -3.72 -8.55
CA VAL A 91 4.92 -2.48 -9.36
C VAL A 91 4.73 -1.22 -8.53
N ALA A 92 4.16 -1.34 -7.34
CA ALA A 92 4.06 -0.24 -6.37
C ALA A 92 4.20 -0.78 -4.95
N TYR A 93 4.83 0.01 -4.08
CA TYR A 93 4.92 -0.32 -2.66
C TYR A 93 5.08 0.91 -1.79
N ILE A 94 4.77 0.76 -0.51
CA ILE A 94 5.15 1.64 0.59
C ILE A 94 5.37 0.79 1.84
N LEU A 95 6.37 1.13 2.63
CA LEU A 95 6.78 0.34 3.78
C LEU A 95 6.46 1.09 5.08
N CYS A 96 6.19 0.36 6.16
CA CYS A 96 6.19 0.93 7.51
C CYS A 96 7.50 0.63 8.21
N ARG A 97 8.08 1.64 8.86
CA ARG A 97 9.28 1.52 9.69
C ARG A 97 8.94 1.03 11.09
N THR A 98 10.00 0.69 11.82
CA THR A 98 9.94 0.35 13.24
C THR A 98 9.42 1.47 14.15
N ASP A 99 9.48 2.72 13.71
CA ASP A 99 8.94 3.89 14.43
C ASP A 99 7.52 4.27 13.99
N GLY A 100 6.86 3.43 13.19
CA GLY A 100 5.50 3.67 12.68
C GLY A 100 5.44 4.64 11.50
N CYS A 101 6.58 5.19 11.05
CA CYS A 101 6.59 6.08 9.90
C CYS A 101 6.46 5.30 8.59
N MET A 102 5.65 5.82 7.66
CA MET A 102 5.62 5.34 6.29
C MET A 102 6.88 5.82 5.55
N PHE A 103 7.56 4.93 4.84
CA PHE A 103 8.77 5.29 4.10
C PHE A 103 8.90 4.54 2.78
N ASN A 104 9.78 5.09 1.94
CA ASN A 104 10.23 4.48 0.69
C ASN A 104 9.08 4.09 -0.23
N GLY A 105 8.07 4.95 -0.33
CA GLY A 105 6.98 4.75 -1.27
C GLY A 105 7.47 4.88 -2.71
N PHE A 106 7.10 3.94 -3.57
CA PHE A 106 7.58 3.86 -4.95
C PHE A 106 6.52 3.31 -5.89
N VAL A 107 6.56 3.78 -7.14
CA VAL A 107 5.82 3.19 -8.27
C VAL A 107 6.78 3.09 -9.45
N ARG A 108 6.86 1.89 -10.06
CA ARG A 108 7.66 1.63 -11.26
C ARG A 108 7.32 2.65 -12.34
N PRO A 109 8.31 3.25 -13.05
CA PRO A 109 8.06 4.32 -14.03
C PRO A 109 6.94 4.03 -15.03
N ASN A 110 6.88 2.80 -15.56
CA ASN A 110 5.90 2.38 -16.56
C ASN A 110 4.48 2.17 -15.99
N HIS A 111 4.30 2.18 -14.67
CA HIS A 111 3.02 2.05 -13.98
C HIS A 111 2.60 3.35 -13.25
N ARG A 112 3.34 4.45 -13.44
CA ARG A 112 3.00 5.76 -12.87
C ARG A 112 1.76 6.34 -13.53
N ARG A 113 1.18 7.37 -12.89
CA ARG A 113 -0.03 8.09 -13.34
C ARG A 113 -1.31 7.25 -13.37
N LYS A 114 -1.28 6.03 -12.80
CA LYS A 114 -2.43 5.14 -12.60
C LYS A 114 -3.05 5.21 -11.20
N GLY A 115 -2.59 6.11 -10.33
CA GLY A 115 -3.06 6.21 -8.94
C GLY A 115 -2.51 5.15 -7.97
N LEU A 116 -1.62 4.24 -8.42
CA LEU A 116 -1.12 3.12 -7.61
C LEU A 116 -0.44 3.54 -6.30
N TYR A 117 0.19 4.72 -6.25
CA TYR A 117 0.76 5.23 -5.00
C TYR A 117 -0.31 5.49 -3.94
N GLN A 118 -1.46 6.05 -4.33
CA GLN A 118 -2.57 6.28 -3.42
C GLN A 118 -3.11 4.96 -2.90
N VAL A 119 -3.23 3.95 -3.79
CA VAL A 119 -3.68 2.60 -3.42
C VAL A 119 -2.82 2.00 -2.31
N VAL A 120 -1.50 1.93 -2.51
CA VAL A 120 -0.60 1.35 -1.50
C VAL A 120 -0.54 2.18 -0.22
N ASN A 121 -0.69 3.50 -0.31
CA ASN A 121 -0.74 4.39 0.85
C ASN A 121 -1.98 4.13 1.72
N TYR A 122 -3.16 4.01 1.11
CA TYR A 122 -4.39 3.71 1.84
C TYR A 122 -4.40 2.28 2.40
N ASP A 123 -3.92 1.31 1.64
CA ASP A 123 -3.76 -0.07 2.11
C ASP A 123 -2.86 -0.12 3.36
N LEU A 124 -1.70 0.55 3.32
CA LEU A 124 -0.83 0.63 4.49
C LEU A 124 -1.47 1.39 5.65
N ALA A 125 -2.13 2.52 5.40
CA ALA A 125 -2.82 3.28 6.45
C ALA A 125 -3.86 2.42 7.17
N GLY A 126 -4.67 1.67 6.44
CA GLY A 126 -5.67 0.76 7.01
C GLY A 126 -5.03 -0.33 7.89
N LYS A 127 -3.92 -0.93 7.41
CA LYS A 127 -3.16 -1.92 8.19
C LYS A 127 -2.58 -1.32 9.48
N VAL A 128 -2.08 -0.09 9.45
CA VAL A 128 -1.54 0.60 10.64
C VAL A 128 -2.65 0.94 11.64
N VAL A 129 -3.82 1.42 11.19
CA VAL A 129 -5.00 1.65 12.06
C VAL A 129 -5.42 0.35 12.74
N ALA A 130 -5.46 -0.76 12.00
CA ALA A 130 -5.86 -2.06 12.53
C ALA A 130 -4.94 -2.58 13.65
N LEU A 131 -3.69 -2.09 13.71
CA LEU A 131 -2.75 -2.38 14.79
C LEU A 131 -2.96 -1.49 16.04
N GLY A 132 -3.98 -0.63 16.05
CA GLY A 132 -4.25 0.31 17.13
C GLY A 132 -3.29 1.50 17.17
N GLN A 133 -2.49 1.70 16.11
CA GLN A 133 -1.61 2.85 16.01
C GLN A 133 -2.35 4.04 15.40
N PRO A 134 -2.25 5.25 16.00
CA PRO A 134 -2.81 6.45 15.39
C PRO A 134 -2.09 6.72 14.06
N THR A 135 -2.84 6.97 12.99
CA THR A 135 -2.31 7.29 11.65
C THR A 135 -1.55 8.62 11.56
N ALA A 136 -1.22 9.24 12.68
CA ALA A 136 -0.84 10.64 12.77
C ALA A 136 0.67 10.84 12.60
N TRP A 137 1.21 10.59 11.41
CA TRP A 137 2.45 11.23 10.91
C TRP A 137 2.39 11.41 9.38
N TYR A 138 1.38 12.16 8.91
CA TYR A 138 1.30 12.60 7.50
C TYR A 138 1.85 14.02 7.38
N THR A 139 3.08 14.18 6.90
CA THR A 139 3.53 15.45 6.30
C THR A 139 3.54 15.29 4.79
N PHE A 140 2.67 16.07 4.13
CA PHE A 140 2.59 16.23 2.68
C PHE A 140 3.84 16.91 2.12
#